data_AF-A0A5J5C3K6-F1
#
_entry.id   AF-A0A5J5C3K6-F1
#
_cell.length_a   1.000
_cell.length_b   1.000
_cell.length_c   1.000
_cell.angle_alpha   90.00
_cell.angle_beta   90.00
_cell.angle_gamma   90.00
#
_symmetry.space_group_name_H-M   'P 1'
#
loop_
_entity.id
_entity.type
_entity.pdbx_description
1 polymer ?
#
loop_
_entity_poly.entity_id
_entity_poly.type
_entity_poly.pdbx_seq_one_letter_code
_entity_poly.pdbx_strand_id
1 'polypeptide(L)'
;MTRVKSRLGKQSGVVIVLCDRHDGRVKSAVVQERQNQYLYYYPPMGTIAFASSSPSSLRTTTTTPRLIGHFESKLSRSSLFFFNSSKRSISFPSLFKNPNSKAKRASSSSSSSSPSSMASSLQVNASSTIGATNENLEVSSSGLVGANDLLIVGPGVLGRLVAEKWRAGCQIFGQTMTMDHHEELIKIGINPSLKGVKATQKFPYVIFCAPPSRTSDYPEDVRAASSNWSGEGSFLFTSSSAPYDCNDNGSCDEDSPVVPIGRSPRTDVLLKAEKVVLESGGCVVRLAGLYKADRGAHIYWLEKGTVEVRPDHILNLIHYEDAASLSVAILKKKLRGQIFLGCDNHPLSRQEVMDLVSQSGKFSKKFEGFTGTADPLGKKLNNSKTREELGWEPKYPSFSQFLDAVVELIKGTGSELQ
;
A
#
# COMPACT_ATOMS: atom_id res chain seq x y z
N MET A 1 10.88 -26.57 -21.60
CA MET A 1 10.10 -26.90 -20.39
C MET A 1 10.51 -28.29 -19.98
N THR A 2 11.23 -28.42 -18.86
CA THR A 2 11.64 -29.72 -18.33
C THR A 2 10.87 -29.93 -17.04
N ARG A 3 10.06 -30.99 -16.96
CA ARG A 3 9.30 -31.33 -15.75
C ARG A 3 10.22 -32.15 -14.85
N VAL A 4 10.61 -31.58 -13.71
CA VAL A 4 11.41 -32.31 -12.70
C VAL A 4 10.51 -32.62 -11.52
N LYS A 5 10.30 -33.90 -11.22
CA LYS A 5 9.64 -34.34 -9.98
C LYS A 5 10.73 -34.52 -8.93
N SER A 6 10.83 -33.62 -7.96
CA SER A 6 11.68 -33.82 -6.77
C SER A 6 10.82 -34.30 -5.60
N ARG A 7 11.17 -35.44 -4.99
CA ARG A 7 10.66 -35.83 -3.67
C ARG A 7 11.62 -35.28 -2.60
N LEU A 8 11.26 -34.16 -1.98
CA LEU A 8 11.67 -33.86 -0.61
C LEU A 8 10.45 -34.08 0.30
N GLY A 9 10.72 -34.53 1.53
CA GLY A 9 9.76 -34.98 2.56
C GLY A 9 8.28 -34.60 2.45
N LYS A 10 7.41 -35.62 2.62
CA LYS A 10 5.95 -35.64 2.89
C LYS A 10 4.97 -34.68 2.20
N GLN A 11 5.37 -33.79 1.29
CA GLN A 11 4.43 -33.04 0.44
C GLN A 11 4.90 -33.04 -1.03
N SER A 12 4.01 -33.47 -1.92
CA SER A 12 4.29 -33.57 -3.36
C SER A 12 3.88 -32.29 -4.08
N GLY A 13 4.83 -31.39 -4.32
CA GLY A 13 4.67 -30.22 -5.21
C GLY A 13 5.20 -30.48 -6.62
N VAL A 14 4.69 -29.75 -7.62
CA VAL A 14 5.26 -29.75 -8.98
C VAL A 14 6.08 -28.47 -9.14
N VAL A 15 7.36 -28.61 -9.45
CA VAL A 15 8.24 -27.47 -9.78
C VAL A 15 8.40 -27.39 -11.29
N ILE A 16 8.00 -26.25 -11.87
CA ILE A 16 8.21 -25.95 -13.29
C ILE A 16 9.38 -24.98 -13.40
N VAL A 17 10.46 -25.43 -14.03
CA VAL A 17 11.68 -24.64 -14.23
C VAL A 17 11.75 -24.19 -15.69
N LEU A 18 11.90 -22.88 -15.90
CA LEU A 18 12.12 -22.28 -17.22
C LEU A 18 13.60 -21.91 -17.37
N CYS A 19 14.30 -22.63 -18.25
CA CYS A 19 15.70 -22.36 -18.59
C CYS A 19 15.82 -21.74 -19.98
N ASP A 20 16.85 -20.91 -20.18
CA ASP A 20 17.26 -20.45 -21.51
C ASP A 20 17.79 -21.63 -22.34
N ARG A 21 17.44 -21.68 -23.63
CA ARG A 21 17.86 -22.78 -24.52
C ARG A 21 19.34 -22.73 -24.87
N HIS A 22 20.00 -21.57 -24.74
CA HIS A 22 21.38 -21.40 -25.18
C HIS A 22 22.44 -21.62 -24.10
N ASP A 23 22.13 -21.38 -22.82
CA ASP A 23 23.13 -21.46 -21.73
C ASP A 23 22.70 -22.28 -20.50
N GLY A 24 21.47 -22.82 -20.49
CA GLY A 24 20.96 -23.66 -19.41
C GLY A 24 20.65 -22.91 -18.11
N ARG A 25 20.75 -21.58 -18.05
CA ARG A 25 20.48 -20.80 -16.84
C ARG A 25 18.98 -20.75 -16.54
N VAL A 26 18.63 -20.95 -15.27
CA VAL A 26 17.26 -20.87 -14.77
C VAL A 26 16.83 -19.41 -14.67
N LYS A 27 15.77 -19.01 -15.40
CA LYS A 27 15.20 -17.65 -15.34
C LYS A 27 14.08 -17.51 -14.32
N SER A 28 13.34 -18.60 -14.06
CA SER A 28 12.29 -18.66 -13.04
C SER A 28 11.95 -20.10 -12.70
N ALA A 29 11.51 -20.31 -11.46
CA ALA A 29 10.92 -21.55 -10.99
C ALA A 29 9.56 -21.26 -10.37
N VAL A 30 8.54 -22.03 -10.76
CA VAL A 30 7.19 -21.96 -10.19
C VAL A 30 6.96 -23.24 -9.39
N VAL A 31 6.68 -23.08 -8.10
CA VAL A 31 6.25 -24.19 -7.23
C VAL A 31 4.73 -24.16 -7.18
N GLN A 32 4.09 -25.21 -7.69
CA GLN A 32 2.65 -25.38 -7.59
C GLN A 32 2.34 -26.30 -6.40
N GLU A 33 1.80 -25.72 -5.34
CA GLU A 33 1.23 -26.45 -4.20
C GLU A 33 -0.29 -26.59 -4.41
N ARG A 34 -0.87 -27.74 -4.09
CA ARG A 34 -2.32 -27.99 -4.25
C ARG A 34 -3.11 -27.20 -3.19
N GLN A 35 -3.25 -25.89 -3.40
CA GLN A 35 -4.35 -25.00 -3.01
C GLN A 35 -3.91 -23.54 -3.32
N ASN A 36 -4.35 -23.03 -4.48
CA ASN A 36 -4.43 -21.61 -4.88
C ASN A 36 -3.52 -20.54 -4.23
N GLN A 37 -2.20 -20.73 -4.22
CA GLN A 37 -1.23 -19.63 -4.09
C GLN A 37 -0.06 -19.81 -5.06
N TYR A 38 0.21 -18.78 -5.86
CA TYR A 38 1.41 -18.69 -6.68
C TYR A 38 2.46 -17.85 -5.93
N LEU A 39 3.57 -18.47 -5.52
CA LEU A 39 4.73 -17.75 -4.98
C LEU A 39 5.80 -17.64 -6.08
N TYR A 40 6.23 -16.41 -6.38
CA TYR A 40 7.37 -16.16 -7.27
C TYR A 40 8.63 -15.96 -6.42
N TYR A 41 9.65 -16.76 -6.69
CA TYR A 41 10.97 -16.66 -6.06
C TYR A 41 12.00 -16.18 -7.09
N TYR A 42 12.76 -15.15 -6.74
CA TYR A 42 13.96 -14.74 -7.48
C TYR A 42 15.18 -15.00 -6.59
N PRO A 43 16.03 -15.99 -6.90
CA PRO A 43 17.24 -16.20 -6.12
C PRO A 43 18.24 -15.06 -6.38
N PRO A 44 18.99 -14.61 -5.37
CA PRO A 44 20.13 -13.73 -5.58
C PRO A 44 21.21 -14.47 -6.37
N MET A 45 21.90 -13.77 -7.27
CA MET A 45 22.97 -14.32 -8.09
C MET A 45 24.10 -14.89 -7.22
N GLY A 46 24.12 -16.21 -7.07
CA GLY A 46 25.14 -16.96 -6.34
C GLY A 46 25.09 -18.43 -6.75
N THR A 47 26.24 -18.94 -7.18
CA THR A 47 26.53 -20.24 -7.78
C THR A 47 25.75 -21.42 -7.20
N ILE A 48 24.95 -22.12 -8.03
CA ILE A 48 24.47 -23.48 -7.74
C ILE A 48 25.44 -24.46 -8.41
N ALA A 49 26.14 -25.27 -7.61
CA ALA A 49 26.98 -26.35 -8.08
C ALA A 49 26.10 -27.54 -8.52
N PHE A 50 26.37 -28.09 -9.72
CA PHE A 50 25.75 -29.33 -10.19
C PHE A 50 26.44 -30.54 -9.54
N ALA A 51 25.70 -31.32 -8.76
CA ALA A 51 26.06 -32.69 -8.44
C ALA A 51 25.38 -33.61 -9.48
N SER A 52 26.15 -34.21 -10.37
CA SER A 52 25.68 -35.28 -11.25
C SER A 52 25.84 -36.64 -10.56
N SER A 53 24.75 -37.37 -10.43
CA SER A 53 24.71 -38.82 -10.17
C SER A 53 24.17 -39.47 -11.44
N SER A 54 24.86 -40.41 -12.09
CA SER A 54 24.85 -41.88 -11.80
C SER A 54 25.54 -42.61 -13.00
N PRO A 55 25.67 -43.96 -13.06
CA PRO A 55 26.28 -44.91 -12.13
C PRO A 55 27.32 -45.86 -12.78
N SER A 56 28.08 -46.59 -11.93
CA SER A 56 28.66 -47.93 -12.13
C SER A 56 29.62 -48.23 -13.30
N SER A 57 30.91 -48.39 -12.99
CA SER A 57 31.67 -49.60 -13.36
C SER A 57 32.85 -49.83 -12.40
N LEU A 58 33.13 -51.11 -12.11
CA LEU A 58 34.18 -51.59 -11.20
C LEU A 58 35.60 -51.33 -11.74
N ARG A 59 36.55 -50.92 -10.87
CA ARG A 59 37.76 -51.70 -10.50
C ARG A 59 38.75 -50.89 -9.65
N THR A 60 39.10 -51.52 -8.53
CA THR A 60 40.34 -51.61 -7.75
C THR A 60 41.53 -50.61 -7.88
N THR A 61 42.15 -50.42 -6.70
CA THR A 61 43.57 -50.16 -6.35
C THR A 61 44.12 -48.73 -6.29
N THR A 62 44.35 -48.30 -5.04
CA THR A 62 45.57 -47.75 -4.42
C THR A 62 46.57 -46.94 -5.27
N THR A 63 46.92 -45.74 -4.78
CA THR A 63 48.30 -45.21 -4.53
C THR A 63 48.45 -43.73 -4.89
N THR A 64 48.67 -42.87 -3.88
CA THR A 64 49.38 -41.57 -3.97
C THR A 64 50.91 -41.80 -3.93
N PRO A 65 51.85 -40.85 -4.24
CA PRO A 65 51.73 -39.41 -4.58
C PRO A 65 52.74 -38.93 -5.70
N ARG A 66 52.91 -37.58 -5.79
CA ARG A 66 54.01 -36.77 -6.42
C ARG A 66 53.84 -36.43 -7.91
N LEU A 67 54.30 -35.31 -8.47
CA LEU A 67 54.79 -33.96 -8.10
C LEU A 67 55.12 -33.29 -9.47
N ILE A 68 55.33 -31.96 -9.52
CA ILE A 68 55.87 -31.16 -10.66
C ILE A 68 54.79 -30.75 -11.71
N GLY A 69 54.66 -29.49 -12.14
CA GLY A 69 55.52 -28.33 -11.95
C GLY A 69 54.92 -27.00 -12.41
N HIS A 70 55.72 -25.97 -12.15
CA HIS A 70 55.68 -24.55 -12.51
C HIS A 70 54.82 -24.12 -13.72
N PHE A 71 54.15 -22.98 -13.55
CA PHE A 71 54.35 -21.83 -14.44
C PHE A 71 54.11 -20.51 -13.70
N GLU A 72 55.13 -19.63 -13.71
CA GLU A 72 55.07 -18.24 -13.27
C GLU A 72 54.31 -17.38 -14.30
N SER A 73 53.56 -16.38 -13.83
CA SER A 73 53.69 -15.02 -14.35
C SER A 73 53.34 -13.97 -13.29
N LYS A 74 54.32 -13.11 -13.07
CA LYS A 74 54.32 -11.89 -12.24
C LYS A 74 53.47 -10.80 -12.92
N LEU A 75 52.75 -9.96 -12.18
CA LEU A 75 52.98 -8.52 -11.89
C LEU A 75 51.57 -7.88 -11.87
N SER A 76 51.20 -6.86 -11.10
CA SER A 76 51.88 -5.96 -10.17
C SER A 76 50.79 -5.27 -9.33
N ARG A 77 51.16 -4.91 -8.09
CA ARG A 77 50.52 -3.88 -7.23
C ARG A 77 50.44 -2.55 -8.02
N SER A 78 49.58 -1.55 -7.75
CA SER A 78 49.32 -0.84 -6.49
C SER A 78 48.29 0.27 -6.77
N SER A 79 47.49 0.69 -5.78
CA SER A 79 47.51 2.09 -5.27
C SER A 79 46.40 2.31 -4.24
N LEU A 80 46.85 2.61 -3.02
CA LEU A 80 46.13 3.33 -1.99
C LEU A 80 46.26 4.82 -2.30
N PHE A 81 45.17 5.59 -2.17
CA PHE A 81 45.24 7.03 -1.93
C PHE A 81 44.28 7.41 -0.80
N PHE A 82 44.88 7.82 0.31
CA PHE A 82 44.29 8.76 1.26
C PHE A 82 44.42 10.17 0.69
N PHE A 83 43.38 11.00 0.82
CA PHE A 83 43.57 12.45 0.95
C PHE A 83 42.54 13.09 1.88
N ASN A 84 43.02 14.12 2.55
CA ASN A 84 42.54 14.81 3.74
C ASN A 84 41.66 16.03 3.40
N SER A 85 40.88 16.45 4.40
CA SER A 85 40.17 17.73 4.64
C SER A 85 40.29 18.87 3.63
N SER A 86 39.15 19.53 3.35
CA SER A 86 38.98 20.97 3.63
C SER A 86 37.54 21.46 3.54
N LYS A 87 37.18 22.30 4.51
CA LYS A 87 35.97 23.12 4.61
C LYS A 87 35.78 23.99 3.37
N ARG A 88 34.53 24.22 2.95
CA ARG A 88 34.07 25.51 2.41
C ARG A 88 32.57 25.68 2.58
N SER A 89 32.22 26.55 3.52
CA SER A 89 30.94 27.24 3.63
C SER A 89 30.80 28.23 2.48
N ILE A 90 29.68 28.18 1.75
CA ILE A 90 29.25 29.29 0.89
C ILE A 90 27.75 29.50 1.16
N SER A 91 27.48 30.57 1.89
CA SER A 91 26.19 31.25 1.99
C SER A 91 26.07 32.27 0.88
N PHE A 92 24.93 32.34 0.20
CA PHE A 92 24.49 33.56 -0.48
C PHE A 92 22.98 33.79 -0.29
N PRO A 93 22.54 35.05 -0.08
CA PRO A 93 21.16 35.39 0.26
C PRO A 93 20.37 35.88 -0.96
N SER A 94 19.06 35.71 -0.94
CA SER A 94 18.12 36.62 -1.62
C SER A 94 16.76 36.53 -0.92
N LEU A 95 16.34 37.53 -0.16
CA LEU A 95 15.70 38.78 -0.62
C LEU A 95 14.47 38.52 -1.49
N PHE A 96 13.33 38.26 -0.85
CA PHE A 96 12.05 38.78 -1.35
C PHE A 96 11.28 39.48 -0.22
N LYS A 97 11.10 40.78 -0.45
CA LYS A 97 10.30 41.71 0.35
C LYS A 97 8.82 41.37 0.18
N ASN A 98 8.11 41.30 1.30
CA ASN A 98 6.65 41.32 1.36
C ASN A 98 6.22 42.67 1.93
N PRO A 99 5.34 43.46 1.29
CA PRO A 99 4.76 44.64 1.91
C PRO A 99 3.37 44.35 2.53
N ASN A 100 3.29 44.65 3.82
CA ASN A 100 2.14 45.09 4.61
C ASN A 100 0.77 45.24 3.92
N SER A 101 -0.28 44.75 4.59
CA SER A 101 -1.38 45.64 4.99
C SER A 101 -2.04 45.19 6.29
N LYS A 102 -2.38 46.19 7.11
CA LYS A 102 -2.94 46.12 8.46
C LYS A 102 -4.48 46.17 8.44
N ALA A 103 -5.06 45.47 9.42
CA ALA A 103 -6.19 45.85 10.28
C ALA A 103 -7.54 46.32 9.70
N LYS A 104 -8.63 45.69 10.18
CA LYS A 104 -9.63 46.38 11.01
C LYS A 104 -10.62 45.41 11.69
N ARG A 105 -10.75 45.59 13.00
CA ARG A 105 -11.90 45.25 13.86
C ARG A 105 -13.09 46.14 13.48
N ALA A 106 -14.31 45.60 13.53
CA ALA A 106 -15.47 46.28 14.12
C ALA A 106 -16.64 45.29 14.35
N SER A 107 -17.18 45.40 15.55
CA SER A 107 -18.41 44.82 16.10
C SER A 107 -19.68 45.48 15.56
N SER A 108 -20.81 44.75 15.64
CA SER A 108 -22.05 45.11 16.39
C SER A 108 -23.38 44.86 15.66
N SER A 109 -24.16 43.94 16.25
CA SER A 109 -25.59 44.03 16.64
C SER A 109 -26.73 44.30 15.65
N SER A 110 -27.72 43.39 15.77
CA SER A 110 -29.20 43.59 15.83
C SER A 110 -29.94 44.19 14.62
N SER A 111 -30.94 43.50 14.07
CA SER A 111 -32.32 43.46 14.59
C SER A 111 -33.30 42.85 13.56
N SER A 112 -34.22 42.05 14.09
CA SER A 112 -35.57 41.68 13.63
C SER A 112 -36.23 42.50 12.51
N SER A 113 -36.89 41.80 11.57
CA SER A 113 -38.34 41.93 11.30
C SER A 113 -38.78 41.04 10.13
N SER A 114 -39.73 40.13 10.39
CA SER A 114 -40.65 39.59 9.37
C SER A 114 -41.72 40.65 9.05
N PRO A 115 -42.43 40.56 7.90
CA PRO A 115 -43.72 39.86 7.95
C PRO A 115 -44.16 39.11 6.65
N SER A 116 -44.96 38.06 6.89
CA SER A 116 -46.18 37.58 6.20
C SER A 116 -46.29 37.39 4.67
N SER A 117 -46.66 36.14 4.36
CA SER A 117 -47.77 35.68 3.48
C SER A 117 -47.73 35.87 1.97
N MET A 118 -47.83 34.76 1.23
CA MET A 118 -49.01 34.42 0.41
C MET A 118 -48.92 32.95 -0.04
N ALA A 119 -50.06 32.28 0.01
CA ALA A 119 -50.25 30.88 -0.32
C ALA A 119 -50.51 30.68 -1.83
N SER A 120 -50.15 29.51 -2.34
CA SER A 120 -50.79 28.94 -3.53
C SER A 120 -50.78 27.41 -3.44
N SER A 121 -51.97 26.91 -3.12
CA SER A 121 -52.39 25.51 -3.18
C SER A 121 -52.53 25.05 -4.64
N LEU A 122 -51.92 23.91 -4.97
CA LEU A 122 -52.24 23.16 -6.18
C LEU A 122 -52.69 21.74 -5.79
N GLN A 123 -53.97 21.49 -6.06
CA GLN A 123 -54.61 20.17 -6.04
C GLN A 123 -54.01 19.29 -7.13
N VAL A 124 -53.86 17.99 -6.86
CA VAL A 124 -53.84 16.97 -7.92
C VAL A 124 -54.69 15.77 -7.47
N ASN A 125 -55.65 15.44 -8.34
CA ASN A 125 -56.63 14.37 -8.20
C ASN A 125 -56.01 12.97 -8.16
N ALA A 126 -56.64 12.10 -7.38
CA ALA A 126 -56.55 10.66 -7.53
C ALA A 126 -57.47 10.19 -8.67
N SER A 127 -56.98 9.31 -9.54
CA SER A 127 -57.83 8.42 -10.34
C SER A 127 -57.13 7.07 -10.49
N SER A 128 -57.87 6.02 -10.16
CA SER A 128 -57.51 4.62 -10.27
C SER A 128 -57.81 4.07 -11.67
N THR A 129 -56.90 3.28 -12.23
CA THR A 129 -57.27 2.19 -13.15
C THR A 129 -56.27 1.05 -13.02
N ILE A 130 -56.81 -0.14 -12.83
CA ILE A 130 -56.14 -1.44 -12.74
C ILE A 130 -55.73 -1.89 -14.13
N GLY A 131 -54.53 -2.46 -14.28
CA GLY A 131 -54.07 -3.16 -15.48
C GLY A 131 -52.67 -3.71 -15.27
N ALA A 132 -52.57 -5.01 -14.97
CA ALA A 132 -51.33 -5.72 -14.71
C ALA A 132 -50.54 -5.99 -16.01
N THR A 133 -49.22 -5.91 -15.95
CA THR A 133 -48.27 -6.89 -16.51
C THR A 133 -46.87 -6.65 -15.94
N ASN A 134 -46.22 -7.75 -15.53
CA ASN A 134 -44.84 -7.81 -15.02
C ASN A 134 -43.83 -7.18 -15.98
N GLU A 135 -43.06 -6.19 -15.55
CA GLU A 135 -41.71 -5.95 -16.04
C GLU A 135 -40.78 -5.46 -14.92
N ASN A 136 -39.60 -6.05 -14.91
CA ASN A 136 -38.41 -5.85 -14.09
C ASN A 136 -38.34 -4.56 -13.25
N LEU A 137 -38.15 -4.76 -11.95
CA LEU A 137 -37.66 -3.75 -11.02
C LEU A 137 -36.18 -3.45 -11.32
N GLU A 138 -35.90 -2.74 -12.41
CA GLU A 138 -34.65 -1.98 -12.52
C GLU A 138 -34.76 -0.75 -11.62
N VAL A 139 -34.04 -0.77 -10.51
CA VAL A 139 -33.80 0.43 -9.70
C VAL A 139 -32.95 1.38 -10.54
N SER A 140 -33.61 2.19 -11.36
CA SER A 140 -33.00 3.35 -12.02
C SER A 140 -32.58 4.34 -10.94
N SER A 141 -31.35 4.20 -10.45
CA SER A 141 -30.64 5.33 -9.87
C SER A 141 -30.58 6.40 -10.96
N SER A 142 -31.13 7.60 -10.71
CA SER A 142 -31.01 8.73 -11.64
C SER A 142 -29.56 8.80 -12.10
N GLY A 143 -29.30 8.65 -13.39
CA GLY A 143 -27.96 8.52 -13.95
C GLY A 143 -27.12 9.80 -13.89
N LEU A 144 -27.24 10.61 -12.84
CA LEU A 144 -26.50 11.84 -12.59
C LEU A 144 -25.62 11.62 -11.34
N VAL A 145 -24.31 11.82 -11.51
CA VAL A 145 -23.34 11.84 -10.40
C VAL A 145 -23.64 13.06 -9.52
N GLY A 146 -23.90 12.80 -8.24
CA GLY A 146 -24.16 13.82 -7.22
C GLY A 146 -22.89 14.56 -6.78
N ALA A 147 -23.07 15.75 -6.19
CA ALA A 147 -21.98 16.64 -5.79
C ALA A 147 -21.02 16.05 -4.72
N ASN A 148 -21.45 14.98 -4.03
CA ASN A 148 -20.66 14.29 -3.00
C ASN A 148 -20.32 12.84 -3.38
N ASP A 149 -20.59 12.42 -4.60
CA ASP A 149 -20.36 11.05 -5.03
C ASP A 149 -18.86 10.75 -5.12
N LEU A 150 -18.49 9.54 -4.70
CA LEU A 150 -17.11 9.09 -4.59
C LEU A 150 -16.86 7.88 -5.48
N LEU A 151 -15.87 7.98 -6.35
CA LEU A 151 -15.29 6.83 -7.04
C LEU A 151 -14.07 6.30 -6.26
N ILE A 152 -14.09 5.00 -5.97
CA ILE A 152 -13.00 4.26 -5.34
C ILE A 152 -12.41 3.31 -6.36
N VAL A 153 -11.20 3.59 -6.84
CA VAL A 153 -10.46 2.67 -7.71
C VAL A 153 -9.73 1.66 -6.84
N GLY A 154 -10.14 0.39 -6.93
CA GLY A 154 -9.67 -0.68 -6.05
C GLY A 154 -10.32 -0.65 -4.66
N PRO A 155 -11.63 -0.97 -4.53
CA PRO A 155 -12.33 -1.09 -3.25
C PRO A 155 -11.95 -2.38 -2.49
N GLY A 156 -10.65 -2.53 -2.20
CA GLY A 156 -10.13 -3.56 -1.29
C GLY A 156 -10.39 -3.19 0.18
N VAL A 157 -9.56 -3.72 1.10
CA VAL A 157 -9.74 -3.48 2.55
C VAL A 157 -9.80 -1.98 2.90
N LEU A 158 -8.84 -1.19 2.44
CA LEU A 158 -8.81 0.26 2.70
C LEU A 158 -9.99 0.98 2.01
N GLY A 159 -10.24 0.68 0.73
CA GLY A 159 -11.30 1.33 -0.03
C GLY A 159 -12.70 1.10 0.55
N ARG A 160 -12.99 -0.10 1.08
CA ARG A 160 -14.26 -0.40 1.76
C ARG A 160 -14.43 0.41 3.05
N LEU A 161 -13.36 0.57 3.84
CA LEU A 161 -13.40 1.40 5.05
C LEU A 161 -13.54 2.90 4.72
N VAL A 162 -12.94 3.36 3.61
CA VAL A 162 -13.17 4.72 3.11
C VAL A 162 -14.63 4.91 2.70
N ALA A 163 -15.20 3.96 1.95
CA ALA A 163 -16.60 3.99 1.56
C ALA A 163 -17.52 4.11 2.79
N GLU A 164 -17.30 3.28 3.81
CA GLU A 164 -18.06 3.28 5.06
C GLU A 164 -18.04 4.66 5.75
N LYS A 165 -16.87 5.29 5.84
CA LYS A 165 -16.70 6.60 6.49
C LYS A 165 -17.19 7.78 5.64
N TRP A 166 -17.42 7.60 4.33
CA TRP A 166 -17.86 8.66 3.43
C TRP A 166 -19.39 8.87 3.42
N ARG A 167 -20.19 7.83 3.72
CA ARG A 167 -21.63 7.62 3.42
C ARG A 167 -22.68 8.73 3.64
N ALA A 168 -22.36 9.94 4.10
CA ALA A 168 -23.37 10.98 4.34
C ALA A 168 -23.95 11.57 3.04
N GLY A 169 -25.08 11.02 2.57
CA GLY A 169 -25.91 11.59 1.50
C GLY A 169 -25.31 11.51 0.08
N CYS A 170 -24.51 10.49 -0.18
CA CYS A 170 -23.76 10.31 -1.43
C CYS A 170 -23.82 8.87 -1.94
N GLN A 171 -23.63 8.68 -3.24
CA GLN A 171 -23.41 7.37 -3.83
C GLN A 171 -21.92 7.03 -3.87
N ILE A 172 -21.60 5.75 -3.66
CA ILE A 172 -20.24 5.23 -3.75
C ILE A 172 -20.12 4.31 -4.95
N PHE A 173 -19.13 4.56 -5.79
CA PHE A 173 -18.81 3.76 -6.95
C PHE A 173 -17.46 3.06 -6.75
N GLY A 174 -17.36 1.80 -7.14
CA GLY A 174 -16.16 0.99 -6.96
C GLY A 174 -15.65 0.43 -8.28
N GLN A 175 -14.45 0.80 -8.72
CA GLN A 175 -13.84 0.22 -9.91
C GLN A 175 -12.95 -0.96 -9.54
N THR A 176 -13.20 -2.14 -10.13
CA THR A 176 -12.45 -3.39 -9.88
C THR A 176 -11.82 -3.95 -11.15
N MET A 177 -10.84 -4.84 -11.00
CA MET A 177 -10.25 -5.58 -12.15
C MET A 177 -11.08 -6.80 -12.56
N THR A 178 -11.74 -7.44 -11.59
CA THR A 178 -12.56 -8.65 -11.77
C THR A 178 -13.92 -8.48 -11.10
N MET A 179 -14.85 -9.38 -11.39
CA MET A 179 -16.20 -9.37 -10.80
C MET A 179 -16.29 -10.12 -9.46
N ASP A 180 -15.20 -10.78 -9.02
CA ASP A 180 -15.18 -11.73 -7.90
C ASP A 180 -15.79 -11.20 -6.59
N HIS A 181 -15.75 -9.88 -6.38
CA HIS A 181 -16.25 -9.22 -5.17
C HIS A 181 -17.45 -8.30 -5.41
N HIS A 182 -18.05 -8.28 -6.60
CA HIS A 182 -19.14 -7.36 -6.94
C HIS A 182 -20.36 -7.54 -6.04
N GLU A 183 -20.77 -8.78 -5.79
CA GLU A 183 -21.92 -9.06 -4.90
C GLU A 183 -21.67 -8.53 -3.48
N GLU A 184 -20.46 -8.72 -2.94
CA GLU A 184 -20.09 -8.20 -1.62
C GLU A 184 -20.06 -6.67 -1.59
N LEU A 185 -19.62 -6.03 -2.67
CA LEU A 185 -19.57 -4.57 -2.79
C LEU A 185 -20.99 -3.99 -2.83
N ILE A 186 -21.89 -4.58 -3.61
CA ILE A 186 -23.30 -4.18 -3.70
C ILE A 186 -23.97 -4.28 -2.32
N LYS A 187 -23.75 -5.39 -1.58
CA LYS A 187 -24.30 -5.60 -0.23
C LYS A 187 -23.89 -4.51 0.76
N ILE A 188 -22.73 -3.89 0.58
CA ILE A 188 -22.25 -2.78 1.42
C ILE A 188 -22.51 -1.40 0.79
N GLY A 189 -23.36 -1.31 -0.24
CA GLY A 189 -23.77 -0.05 -0.85
C GLY A 189 -22.69 0.60 -1.73
N ILE A 190 -21.78 -0.19 -2.30
CA ILE A 190 -20.82 0.27 -3.32
C ILE A 190 -21.29 -0.25 -4.67
N ASN A 191 -21.52 0.64 -5.62
CA ASN A 191 -21.91 0.32 -7.00
C ASN A 191 -20.65 -0.08 -7.80
N PRO A 192 -20.43 -1.37 -8.09
CA PRO A 192 -19.18 -1.81 -8.68
C PRO A 192 -19.20 -1.72 -10.21
N SER A 193 -18.05 -1.48 -10.82
CA SER A 193 -17.85 -1.55 -12.27
C SER A 193 -16.47 -2.11 -12.60
N LEU A 194 -16.35 -2.75 -13.76
CA LEU A 194 -15.06 -3.24 -14.24
C LEU A 194 -14.19 -2.10 -14.78
N LYS A 195 -12.88 -2.22 -14.58
CA LYS A 195 -11.89 -1.36 -15.22
C LYS A 195 -12.09 -1.39 -16.74
N GLY A 196 -11.99 -0.23 -17.38
CA GLY A 196 -12.14 -0.07 -18.83
C GLY A 196 -13.57 0.17 -19.29
N VAL A 197 -14.57 -0.05 -18.43
CA VAL A 197 -15.91 0.50 -18.66
C VAL A 197 -15.78 2.02 -18.58
N LYS A 198 -15.98 2.70 -19.71
CA LYS A 198 -15.92 4.16 -19.74
C LYS A 198 -17.04 4.70 -18.85
N ALA A 199 -16.66 5.44 -17.81
CA ALA A 199 -17.63 6.20 -17.06
C ALA A 199 -18.28 7.21 -18.01
N THR A 200 -19.61 7.20 -18.07
CA THR A 200 -20.37 8.19 -18.84
C THR A 200 -20.29 9.58 -18.21
N GLN A 201 -19.89 9.65 -16.93
CA GLN A 201 -19.79 10.88 -16.15
C GLN A 201 -18.55 10.87 -15.26
N LYS A 202 -18.03 12.07 -14.95
CA LYS A 202 -16.91 12.28 -14.04
C LYS A 202 -17.40 12.45 -12.61
N PHE A 203 -16.53 12.13 -11.64
CA PHE A 203 -16.82 12.19 -10.21
C PHE A 203 -16.19 13.42 -9.55
N PRO A 204 -16.86 14.06 -8.57
CA PRO A 204 -16.26 15.13 -7.77
C PRO A 204 -15.19 14.60 -6.80
N TYR A 205 -15.33 13.37 -6.31
CA TYR A 205 -14.32 12.76 -5.47
C TYR A 205 -13.83 11.46 -6.09
N VAL A 206 -12.52 11.30 -6.16
CA VAL A 206 -11.86 10.07 -6.61
C VAL A 206 -10.79 9.70 -5.60
N ILE A 207 -10.76 8.43 -5.19
CA ILE A 207 -9.64 7.87 -4.44
C ILE A 207 -9.12 6.62 -5.15
N PHE A 208 -7.81 6.55 -5.31
CA PHE A 208 -7.13 5.41 -5.91
C PHE A 208 -6.41 4.59 -4.82
N CYS A 209 -6.96 3.40 -4.55
CA CYS A 209 -6.52 2.46 -3.53
C CYS A 209 -5.96 1.14 -4.11
N ALA A 210 -6.02 0.96 -5.43
CA ALA A 210 -5.57 -0.27 -6.08
C ALA A 210 -4.05 -0.44 -5.94
N PRO A 211 -3.51 -1.62 -5.58
CA PRO A 211 -2.08 -1.83 -5.50
C PRO A 211 -1.44 -2.01 -6.90
N PRO A 212 -0.13 -1.76 -7.05
CA PRO A 212 0.56 -1.92 -8.33
C PRO A 212 0.71 -3.37 -8.81
N SER A 213 0.37 -4.36 -7.98
CA SER A 213 0.64 -5.79 -8.25
C SER A 213 -0.17 -6.42 -9.38
N ARG A 214 -1.22 -5.76 -9.87
CA ARG A 214 -2.17 -6.31 -10.86
C ARG A 214 -2.10 -5.59 -12.21
N THR A 215 -1.06 -4.80 -12.46
CA THR A 215 -0.91 -4.04 -13.70
C THR A 215 0.55 -3.96 -14.14
N SER A 216 0.77 -3.90 -15.45
CA SER A 216 2.08 -3.65 -16.04
C SER A 216 2.40 -2.16 -16.17
N ASP A 217 1.38 -1.29 -16.18
CA ASP A 217 1.54 0.17 -16.27
C ASP A 217 0.67 0.85 -15.20
N TYR A 218 1.24 0.96 -14.01
CA TYR A 218 0.56 1.57 -12.88
C TYR A 218 0.35 3.08 -13.02
N PRO A 219 1.30 3.88 -13.57
CA PRO A 219 1.04 5.28 -13.87
C PRO A 219 -0.11 5.51 -14.88
N GLU A 220 -0.28 4.66 -15.89
CA GLU A 220 -1.45 4.72 -16.78
C GLU A 220 -2.76 4.48 -16.03
N ASP A 221 -2.80 3.50 -15.12
CA ASP A 221 -4.00 3.24 -14.31
C ASP A 221 -4.40 4.44 -13.46
N VAL A 222 -3.41 5.16 -12.93
CA VAL A 222 -3.62 6.41 -12.20
C VAL A 222 -4.08 7.53 -13.14
N ARG A 223 -3.55 7.65 -14.36
CA ARG A 223 -4.03 8.61 -15.38
C ARG A 223 -5.49 8.33 -15.77
N ALA A 224 -5.86 7.07 -15.93
CA ALA A 224 -7.24 6.67 -16.20
C ALA A 224 -8.17 7.05 -15.04
N ALA A 225 -7.75 6.84 -13.79
CA ALA A 225 -8.51 7.27 -12.61
C ALA A 225 -8.64 8.80 -12.53
N SER A 226 -7.56 9.53 -12.80
CA SER A 226 -7.58 11.00 -12.88
C SER A 226 -8.51 11.50 -13.97
N SER A 227 -8.64 10.77 -15.08
CA SER A 227 -9.56 11.14 -16.18
C SER A 227 -11.04 11.02 -15.78
N ASN A 228 -11.34 10.16 -14.78
CA ASN A 228 -12.68 10.06 -14.18
C ASN A 228 -12.96 11.16 -13.17
N TRP A 229 -11.95 11.95 -12.78
CA TRP A 229 -12.12 13.05 -11.84
C TRP A 229 -12.57 14.31 -12.59
N SER A 230 -13.62 14.96 -12.07
CA SER A 230 -14.24 16.14 -12.69
C SER A 230 -13.41 17.41 -12.58
N GLY A 231 -12.42 17.43 -11.68
CA GLY A 231 -11.71 18.65 -11.29
C GLY A 231 -12.38 19.39 -10.12
N GLU A 232 -13.65 19.10 -9.84
CA GLU A 232 -14.32 19.53 -8.60
C GLU A 232 -13.92 18.66 -7.42
N GLY A 233 -14.21 19.04 -6.18
CA GLY A 233 -13.94 18.19 -5.01
C GLY A 233 -12.45 17.82 -4.86
N SER A 234 -12.11 16.52 -4.79
CA SER A 234 -10.75 16.06 -4.51
C SER A 234 -10.39 14.74 -5.19
N PHE A 235 -9.17 14.63 -5.72
CA PHE A 235 -8.55 13.38 -6.14
C PHE A 235 -7.42 13.01 -5.18
N LEU A 236 -7.47 11.79 -4.63
CA LEU A 236 -6.49 11.28 -3.68
C LEU A 236 -5.88 9.95 -4.16
N PHE A 237 -4.57 9.84 -4.10
CA PHE A 237 -3.84 8.59 -4.35
C PHE A 237 -3.20 8.06 -3.08
N THR A 238 -3.47 6.79 -2.75
CA THR A 238 -2.84 6.11 -1.61
C THR A 238 -1.51 5.50 -2.04
N SER A 239 -0.42 6.20 -1.72
CA SER A 239 0.95 5.75 -1.93
C SER A 239 1.50 5.05 -0.68
N SER A 240 2.82 4.84 -0.65
CA SER A 240 3.57 4.28 0.47
C SER A 240 4.67 5.24 0.90
N SER A 241 5.08 5.17 2.17
CA SER A 241 6.28 5.86 2.68
C SER A 241 7.62 5.23 2.25
N ALA A 242 7.58 4.15 1.46
CA ALA A 242 8.77 3.49 0.93
C ALA A 242 9.76 4.42 0.20
N PRO A 243 9.32 5.42 -0.61
CA PRO A 243 10.24 6.26 -1.38
C PRO A 243 11.14 7.19 -0.58
N TYR A 244 10.87 7.47 0.69
CA TYR A 244 11.75 8.36 1.47
C TYR A 244 13.17 7.80 1.60
N ASP A 245 14.17 8.64 1.35
CA ASP A 245 15.59 8.29 1.40
C ASP A 245 16.14 8.43 2.83
N CYS A 246 15.68 7.55 3.71
CA CYS A 246 16.15 7.42 5.08
C CYS A 246 16.17 5.94 5.44
N ASN A 247 17.33 5.47 5.89
CA ASN A 247 17.61 4.06 6.16
C ASN A 247 18.60 3.87 7.33
N ASP A 248 18.68 4.88 8.20
CA ASP A 248 19.59 4.99 9.35
C ASP A 248 18.83 5.17 10.67
N ASN A 249 17.53 4.84 10.70
CA ASN A 249 16.58 5.13 11.79
C ASN A 249 16.43 6.63 12.10
N GLY A 250 16.84 7.51 11.17
CA GLY A 250 16.64 8.96 11.24
C GLY A 250 15.17 9.38 11.18
N SER A 251 14.93 10.65 11.51
CA SER A 251 13.60 11.25 11.42
C SER A 251 13.24 11.55 9.98
N CYS A 252 11.98 11.36 9.61
CA CYS A 252 11.47 11.56 8.27
C CYS A 252 10.04 12.09 8.32
N ASP A 253 9.74 13.11 7.54
CA ASP A 253 8.46 13.81 7.45
C ASP A 253 8.05 13.98 5.98
N GLU A 254 7.00 14.76 5.72
CA GLU A 254 6.46 15.03 4.38
C GLU A 254 7.50 15.63 3.43
N ASP A 255 8.38 16.49 3.94
CA ASP A 255 9.34 17.29 3.17
C ASP A 255 10.70 16.59 3.02
N SER A 256 10.87 15.44 3.67
CA SER A 256 12.08 14.63 3.59
C SER A 256 12.36 14.14 2.16
N PRO A 257 13.65 14.05 1.77
CA PRO A 257 14.02 13.67 0.41
C PRO A 257 13.55 12.25 0.08
N VAL A 258 13.26 12.02 -1.19
CA VAL A 258 12.95 10.69 -1.73
C VAL A 258 14.12 10.15 -2.53
N VAL A 259 14.18 8.83 -2.64
CA VAL A 259 15.18 8.14 -3.44
C VAL A 259 15.08 8.56 -4.91
N PRO A 260 16.21 8.65 -5.64
CA PRO A 260 16.17 8.96 -7.05
C PRO A 260 15.48 7.84 -7.85
N ILE A 261 14.82 8.21 -8.93
CA ILE A 261 14.29 7.26 -9.91
C ILE A 261 15.46 6.40 -10.43
N GLY A 262 15.23 5.08 -10.50
CA GLY A 262 16.22 4.09 -10.90
C GLY A 262 16.83 3.33 -9.72
N ARG A 263 16.61 3.78 -8.46
CA ARG A 263 17.14 3.07 -7.28
C ARG A 263 16.45 1.72 -7.07
N SER A 264 15.13 1.64 -7.29
CA SER A 264 14.42 0.36 -7.26
C SER A 264 13.15 0.40 -8.12
N PRO A 265 12.83 -0.67 -8.86
CA PRO A 265 11.58 -0.72 -9.65
C PRO A 265 10.33 -0.48 -8.79
N ARG A 266 10.34 -0.94 -7.53
CA ARG A 266 9.23 -0.78 -6.58
C ARG A 266 8.97 0.69 -6.24
N THR A 267 10.01 1.45 -5.91
CA THR A 267 9.88 2.88 -5.57
C THR A 267 9.62 3.72 -6.81
N ASP A 268 10.22 3.35 -7.96
CA ASP A 268 10.05 4.06 -9.23
C ASP A 268 8.59 4.06 -9.69
N VAL A 269 7.92 2.92 -9.59
CA VAL A 269 6.50 2.79 -9.94
C VAL A 269 5.63 3.72 -9.09
N LEU A 270 5.92 3.83 -7.79
CA LEU A 270 5.20 4.73 -6.89
C LEU A 270 5.48 6.19 -7.21
N LEU A 271 6.74 6.59 -7.32
CA LEU A 271 7.12 7.98 -7.62
C LEU A 271 6.57 8.47 -8.97
N LYS A 272 6.54 7.60 -9.99
CA LYS A 272 5.92 7.91 -11.29
C LYS A 272 4.40 8.10 -11.17
N ALA A 273 3.73 7.26 -10.38
CA ALA A 273 2.30 7.40 -10.11
C ALA A 273 1.99 8.67 -9.30
N GLU A 274 2.78 8.96 -8.26
CA GLU A 274 2.66 10.19 -7.47
C GLU A 274 2.80 11.44 -8.35
N LYS A 275 3.79 11.45 -9.27
CA LYS A 275 3.97 12.54 -10.22
C LYS A 275 2.72 12.80 -11.07
N VAL A 276 2.11 11.74 -11.62
CA VAL A 276 0.86 11.85 -12.39
C VAL A 276 -0.25 12.52 -11.58
N VAL A 277 -0.41 12.13 -10.32
CA VAL A 277 -1.45 12.67 -9.43
C VAL A 277 -1.24 14.15 -9.17
N LEU A 278 0.00 14.53 -8.83
CA LEU A 278 0.36 15.90 -8.52
C LEU A 278 0.23 16.81 -9.76
N GLU A 279 0.66 16.36 -10.94
CA GLU A 279 0.49 17.08 -12.21
C GLU A 279 -0.99 17.26 -12.57
N SER A 280 -1.86 16.35 -12.13
CA SER A 280 -3.30 16.47 -12.32
C SER A 280 -3.96 17.38 -11.28
N GLY A 281 -3.23 17.88 -10.27
CA GLY A 281 -3.75 18.69 -9.16
C GLY A 281 -4.34 17.87 -8.00
N GLY A 282 -4.23 16.54 -8.04
CA GLY A 282 -4.62 15.66 -6.94
C GLY A 282 -3.64 15.70 -5.77
N CYS A 283 -4.00 15.03 -4.69
CA CYS A 283 -3.15 14.86 -3.51
C CYS A 283 -2.67 13.41 -3.39
N VAL A 284 -1.53 13.24 -2.72
CA VAL A 284 -0.94 11.94 -2.40
C VAL A 284 -0.96 11.75 -0.89
N VAL A 285 -1.34 10.56 -0.43
CA VAL A 285 -1.08 10.15 0.96
C VAL A 285 -0.10 9.00 0.97
N ARG A 286 1.09 9.21 1.53
CA ARG A 286 2.11 8.17 1.72
C ARG A 286 1.80 7.43 3.00
N LEU A 287 1.23 6.24 2.88
CA LEU A 287 0.85 5.43 4.04
C LEU A 287 2.05 4.62 4.57
N ALA A 288 2.15 4.56 5.90
CA ALA A 288 3.00 3.64 6.61
C ALA A 288 2.48 2.19 6.52
N GLY A 289 3.09 1.26 7.26
CA GLY A 289 2.68 -0.14 7.28
C GLY A 289 1.24 -0.29 7.79
N LEU A 290 0.33 -0.69 6.90
CA LEU A 290 -1.07 -0.90 7.25
C LEU A 290 -1.23 -2.15 8.12
N TYR A 291 -2.00 -2.01 9.20
CA TYR A 291 -2.33 -3.13 10.08
C TYR A 291 -3.78 -3.09 10.57
N LYS A 292 -4.30 -4.26 10.95
CA LYS A 292 -5.51 -4.50 11.74
C LYS A 292 -5.40 -5.90 12.36
N ALA A 293 -6.40 -6.33 13.12
CA ALA A 293 -6.31 -7.54 13.96
C ALA A 293 -5.95 -8.84 13.20
N ASP A 294 -6.36 -8.97 11.93
CA ASP A 294 -6.17 -10.15 11.10
C ASP A 294 -5.16 -9.92 9.94
N ARG A 295 -4.52 -8.75 9.89
CA ARG A 295 -3.65 -8.36 8.78
C ARG A 295 -2.56 -7.38 9.22
N GLY A 296 -1.33 -7.64 8.80
CA GLY A 296 -0.20 -6.74 8.97
C GLY A 296 1.11 -7.50 9.08
N ALA A 297 2.20 -6.79 9.36
CA ALA A 297 3.51 -7.42 9.56
C ALA A 297 3.48 -8.47 10.67
N HIS A 298 2.81 -8.18 11.78
CA HIS A 298 2.64 -9.09 12.92
C HIS A 298 1.99 -10.42 12.51
N ILE A 299 0.91 -10.41 11.72
CA ILE A 299 0.27 -11.65 11.24
C ILE A 299 1.18 -12.43 10.31
N TYR A 300 1.85 -11.75 9.38
CA TYR A 300 2.79 -12.40 8.48
C TYR A 300 3.93 -13.11 9.24
N TRP A 301 4.49 -12.46 10.26
CA TRP A 301 5.55 -13.06 11.06
C TRP A 301 5.05 -14.22 11.93
N LEU A 302 3.86 -14.10 12.52
CA LEU A 302 3.20 -15.21 13.22
C LEU A 302 2.94 -16.43 12.30
N GLU A 303 2.67 -16.20 11.02
CA GLU A 303 2.49 -17.28 10.04
C GLU A 303 3.80 -17.94 9.62
N LYS A 304 4.89 -17.18 9.58
CA LYS A 304 6.20 -17.69 9.17
C LYS A 304 6.97 -18.38 10.29
N GLY A 305 6.76 -17.98 11.55
CA GLY A 305 7.50 -18.50 12.70
C GLY A 305 8.91 -17.89 12.78
N THR A 306 9.80 -18.25 11.85
CA THR A 306 11.15 -17.70 11.74
C THR A 306 11.31 -16.88 10.46
N VAL A 307 11.93 -15.69 10.55
CA VAL A 307 12.12 -14.79 9.40
C VAL A 307 13.53 -14.22 9.36
N GLU A 308 14.20 -14.35 8.21
CA GLU A 308 15.58 -13.87 7.97
C GLU A 308 15.65 -12.37 7.67
N VAL A 309 15.28 -11.56 8.66
CA VAL A 309 15.41 -10.09 8.63
C VAL A 309 15.91 -9.60 9.99
N ARG A 310 16.48 -8.38 10.07
CA ARG A 310 17.00 -7.85 11.33
C ARG A 310 15.92 -7.39 12.31
N PRO A 311 16.08 -7.63 13.62
CA PRO A 311 15.09 -7.28 14.64
C PRO A 311 14.97 -5.76 14.88
N ASP A 312 16.06 -5.01 14.71
CA ASP A 312 16.23 -3.58 15.05
C ASP A 312 15.81 -2.59 13.95
N HIS A 313 15.25 -3.10 12.84
CA HIS A 313 14.70 -2.26 11.79
C HIS A 313 13.42 -1.56 12.29
N ILE A 314 13.39 -0.24 12.24
CA ILE A 314 12.22 0.55 12.63
C ILE A 314 11.12 0.45 11.57
N LEU A 315 9.96 -0.02 12.01
CA LEU A 315 8.70 0.05 11.31
C LEU A 315 7.90 1.28 11.74
N ASN A 316 7.11 1.76 10.79
CA ASN A 316 6.09 2.76 11.03
C ASN A 316 4.77 2.15 10.64
N LEU A 317 3.74 2.42 11.44
CA LEU A 317 2.47 1.74 11.33
C LEU A 317 1.33 2.75 11.25
N ILE A 318 0.22 2.32 10.65
CA ILE A 318 -1.07 3.01 10.73
C ILE A 318 -2.19 1.97 10.64
N HIS A 319 -3.17 2.08 11.53
CA HIS A 319 -4.30 1.16 11.51
C HIS A 319 -5.17 1.41 10.26
N TYR A 320 -5.78 0.37 9.69
CA TYR A 320 -6.63 0.49 8.50
C TYR A 320 -7.80 1.48 8.68
N GLU A 321 -8.42 1.53 9.86
CA GLU A 321 -9.47 2.53 10.14
C GLU A 321 -8.91 3.97 10.16
N ASP A 322 -7.69 4.14 10.66
CA ASP A 322 -7.05 5.45 10.75
C ASP A 322 -6.64 5.94 9.37
N ALA A 323 -6.02 5.07 8.56
CA ALA A 323 -5.72 5.36 7.16
C ALA A 323 -6.98 5.74 6.36
N ALA A 324 -8.11 5.07 6.60
CA ALA A 324 -9.37 5.41 5.97
C ALA A 324 -9.90 6.77 6.45
N SER A 325 -9.86 7.05 7.76
CA SER A 325 -10.32 8.33 8.32
C SER A 325 -9.46 9.51 7.85
N LEU A 326 -8.13 9.32 7.78
CA LEU A 326 -7.18 10.27 7.23
C LEU A 326 -7.49 10.56 5.76
N SER A 327 -7.74 9.52 4.97
CA SER A 327 -8.09 9.67 3.55
C SER A 327 -9.38 10.48 3.37
N VAL A 328 -10.40 10.24 4.20
CA VAL A 328 -11.64 11.02 4.19
C VAL A 328 -11.38 12.48 4.60
N ALA A 329 -10.53 12.73 5.61
CA ALA A 329 -10.17 14.08 6.03
C ALA A 329 -9.50 14.87 4.88
N ILE A 330 -8.56 14.24 4.16
CA ILE A 330 -7.90 14.83 2.99
C ILE A 330 -8.92 15.16 1.89
N LEU A 331 -9.77 14.19 1.52
CA LEU A 331 -10.81 14.38 0.49
C LEU A 331 -11.75 15.54 0.83
N LYS A 332 -12.16 15.68 2.09
CA LYS A 332 -13.07 16.74 2.56
C LYS A 332 -12.42 18.12 2.59
N LYS A 333 -11.10 18.19 2.81
CA LYS A 333 -10.34 19.46 2.82
C LYS A 333 -10.16 20.05 1.41
N LYS A 334 -10.28 19.23 0.36
CA LYS A 334 -10.20 19.64 -1.07
C LYS A 334 -8.91 20.40 -1.40
N LEU A 335 -7.82 20.05 -0.73
CA LEU A 335 -6.49 20.59 -1.03
C LEU A 335 -5.99 20.06 -2.38
N ARG A 336 -5.01 20.77 -2.96
CA ARG A 336 -4.49 20.50 -4.31
C ARG A 336 -2.99 20.31 -4.30
N GLY A 337 -2.50 19.32 -5.05
CA GLY A 337 -1.07 19.13 -5.29
C GLY A 337 -0.22 18.91 -4.04
N GLN A 338 -0.81 18.41 -2.94
CA GLN A 338 -0.12 18.20 -1.68
C GLN A 338 0.21 16.72 -1.44
N ILE A 339 1.28 16.48 -0.67
CA ILE A 339 1.67 15.18 -0.15
C ILE A 339 1.43 15.16 1.36
N PHE A 340 0.71 14.15 1.82
CA PHE A 340 0.43 13.87 3.24
C PHE A 340 1.12 12.58 3.68
N LEU A 341 1.37 12.44 4.98
CA LEU A 341 1.99 11.27 5.59
C LEU A 341 1.03 10.58 6.56
N GLY A 342 0.77 9.29 6.35
CA GLY A 342 -0.12 8.51 7.19
C GLY A 342 0.65 7.53 8.08
N CYS A 343 0.90 7.92 9.32
CA CYS A 343 1.43 7.07 10.40
C CYS A 343 0.75 7.39 11.75
N ASP A 344 0.94 6.53 12.74
CA ASP A 344 0.51 6.75 14.13
C ASP A 344 1.50 7.60 14.97
N ASN A 345 2.68 7.94 14.41
CA ASN A 345 3.81 8.59 15.09
C ASN A 345 4.41 7.78 16.24
N HIS A 346 4.24 6.46 16.24
CA HIS A 346 4.82 5.56 17.22
C HIS A 346 5.73 4.52 16.54
N PRO A 347 6.91 4.93 16.04
CA PRO A 347 7.83 4.02 15.39
C PRO A 347 8.29 2.93 16.36
N LEU A 348 8.28 1.68 15.90
CA LEU A 348 8.67 0.50 16.67
C LEU A 348 9.63 -0.35 15.84
N SER A 349 10.61 -0.97 16.47
CA SER A 349 11.41 -2.03 15.85
C SER A 349 10.55 -3.26 15.55
N ARG A 350 11.03 -4.12 14.64
CA ARG A 350 10.36 -5.41 14.36
C ARG A 350 10.25 -6.25 15.62
N GLN A 351 11.29 -6.25 16.45
CA GLN A 351 11.29 -6.97 17.71
C GLN A 351 10.23 -6.42 18.68
N GLU A 352 10.19 -5.11 18.89
CA GLU A 352 9.19 -4.48 19.79
C GLU A 352 7.75 -4.80 19.34
N VAL A 353 7.47 -4.79 18.03
CA VAL A 353 6.14 -5.20 17.52
C VAL A 353 5.81 -6.63 17.94
N MET A 354 6.75 -7.57 17.83
CA MET A 354 6.51 -8.98 18.19
C MET A 354 6.50 -9.23 19.69
N ASP A 355 7.24 -8.45 20.47
CA ASP A 355 7.18 -8.46 21.92
C ASP A 355 5.80 -8.01 22.39
N LEU A 356 5.26 -6.92 21.84
CA LEU A 356 3.89 -6.46 22.12
C LEU A 356 2.83 -7.50 21.74
N VAL A 357 2.98 -8.13 20.56
CA VAL A 357 2.10 -9.22 20.11
C VAL A 357 2.12 -10.38 21.10
N SER A 358 3.32 -10.81 21.53
CA SER A 358 3.48 -11.91 22.49
C SER A 358 2.87 -11.57 23.84
N GLN A 359 3.16 -10.38 24.36
CA GLN A 359 2.65 -9.89 25.65
C GLN A 359 1.14 -9.71 25.66
N SER A 360 0.52 -9.37 24.51
CA SER A 360 -0.92 -9.16 24.42
C SER A 360 -1.73 -10.43 24.75
N GLY A 361 -1.17 -11.62 24.54
CA GLY A 361 -1.88 -12.89 24.68
C GLY A 361 -3.07 -13.09 23.71
N LYS A 362 -3.22 -12.21 22.70
CA LYS A 362 -4.39 -12.21 21.78
C LYS A 362 -4.24 -13.11 20.56
N PHE A 363 -3.03 -13.64 20.33
CA PHE A 363 -2.70 -14.45 19.17
C PHE A 363 -2.30 -15.87 19.59
N SER A 364 -2.88 -16.87 18.93
CA SER A 364 -2.63 -18.29 19.26
C SER A 364 -1.35 -18.84 18.65
N LYS A 365 -0.94 -18.32 17.49
CA LYS A 365 0.33 -18.69 16.84
C LYS A 365 1.50 -18.12 17.63
N LYS A 366 2.63 -18.83 17.60
CA LYS A 366 3.88 -18.39 18.22
C LYS A 366 4.86 -17.98 17.15
N PHE A 367 5.48 -16.83 17.35
CA PHE A 367 6.63 -16.38 16.58
C PHE A 367 7.91 -16.92 17.22
N GLU A 368 8.81 -17.45 16.40
CA GLU A 368 10.06 -18.08 16.85
C GLU A 368 11.20 -17.06 16.91
N GLY A 369 11.31 -16.18 15.93
CA GLY A 369 12.29 -15.10 15.97
C GLY A 369 12.74 -14.53 14.62
N PHE A 370 13.47 -13.43 14.72
CA PHE A 370 14.20 -12.82 13.62
C PHE A 370 15.64 -13.34 13.59
N THR A 371 16.13 -13.73 12.42
CA THR A 371 17.48 -14.34 12.27
C THR A 371 18.45 -13.54 11.40
N GLY A 372 17.99 -12.45 10.77
CA GLY A 372 18.80 -11.65 9.86
C GLY A 372 19.59 -10.54 10.55
N THR A 373 20.59 -10.01 9.84
CA THR A 373 21.40 -8.84 10.28
C THR A 373 21.76 -7.89 9.13
N ALA A 374 21.52 -8.28 7.88
CA ALA A 374 22.11 -7.66 6.70
C ALA A 374 21.23 -6.59 6.02
N ASP A 375 19.94 -6.50 6.35
CA ASP A 375 19.04 -5.52 5.72
C ASP A 375 19.25 -4.10 6.32
N PRO A 376 18.87 -3.03 5.61
CA PRO A 376 19.06 -1.66 6.10
C PRO A 376 18.24 -1.39 7.36
N LEU A 377 18.64 -0.37 8.12
CA LEU A 377 17.80 0.18 9.18
C LEU A 377 16.56 0.87 8.57
N GLY A 378 15.59 1.16 9.44
CA GLY A 378 14.36 1.81 9.06
C GLY A 378 14.47 3.33 9.01
N LYS A 379 13.32 3.98 9.19
CA LYS A 379 13.16 5.43 9.33
C LYS A 379 12.10 5.69 10.39
N LYS A 380 12.09 6.86 11.02
CA LYS A 380 11.08 7.27 12.00
C LYS A 380 10.18 8.33 11.38
N LEU A 381 8.97 7.95 10.99
CA LEU A 381 8.01 8.84 10.37
C LEU A 381 7.36 9.76 11.41
N ASN A 382 7.13 11.01 11.01
CA ASN A 382 6.41 12.00 11.79
C ASN A 382 5.43 12.74 10.89
N ASN A 383 4.13 12.66 11.20
CA ASN A 383 3.06 13.32 10.45
C ASN A 383 2.43 14.53 11.16
N SER A 384 3.16 15.19 12.05
CA SER A 384 2.63 16.34 12.82
C SER A 384 2.09 17.43 11.89
N LYS A 385 2.74 17.68 10.76
CA LYS A 385 2.29 18.63 9.73
C LYS A 385 0.98 18.20 9.09
N THR A 386 0.86 16.93 8.67
CA THR A 386 -0.41 16.37 8.18
C THR A 386 -1.54 16.51 9.21
N ARG A 387 -1.28 16.20 10.49
CA ARG A 387 -2.28 16.29 11.56
C ARG A 387 -2.75 17.73 11.77
N GLU A 388 -1.82 18.69 11.81
CA GLU A 388 -2.11 20.11 11.96
C GLU A 388 -2.96 20.65 10.78
N GLU A 389 -2.53 20.41 9.54
CA GLU A 389 -3.20 20.89 8.33
C GLU A 389 -4.65 20.36 8.23
N LEU A 390 -4.84 19.09 8.59
CA LEU A 390 -6.13 18.42 8.48
C LEU A 390 -7.00 18.59 9.72
N GLY A 391 -6.42 18.91 10.88
CA GLY A 391 -7.09 18.79 12.18
C GLY A 391 -7.49 17.33 12.45
N TRP A 392 -6.61 16.38 12.12
CA TRP A 392 -6.87 14.95 12.16
C TRP A 392 -6.04 14.26 13.26
N GLU A 393 -6.63 13.24 13.88
CA GLU A 393 -6.02 12.42 14.92
C GLU A 393 -6.38 10.94 14.71
N PRO A 394 -5.45 9.99 14.89
CA PRO A 394 -5.75 8.57 14.81
C PRO A 394 -6.63 8.11 15.98
N LYS A 395 -7.60 7.24 15.70
CA LYS A 395 -8.36 6.51 16.72
C LYS A 395 -7.48 5.53 17.49
N TYR A 396 -6.46 4.95 16.85
CA TYR A 396 -5.46 4.11 17.48
C TYR A 396 -4.09 4.81 17.46
N PRO A 397 -3.75 5.58 18.51
CA PRO A 397 -2.53 6.40 18.53
C PRO A 397 -1.21 5.61 18.57
N SER A 398 -1.25 4.30 18.76
CA SER A 398 -0.10 3.41 18.63
C SER A 398 -0.54 1.97 18.42
N PHE A 399 0.36 1.14 17.89
CA PHE A 399 0.15 -0.31 17.80
C PHE A 399 -0.12 -0.96 19.16
N SER A 400 0.55 -0.51 20.24
CA SER A 400 0.29 -1.00 21.59
C SER A 400 -1.14 -0.71 22.05
N GLN A 401 -1.59 0.55 21.91
CA GLN A 401 -2.95 0.93 22.30
C GLN A 401 -4.03 0.25 21.44
N PHE A 402 -3.73 0.01 20.17
CA PHE A 402 -4.57 -0.87 19.35
C PHE A 402 -4.67 -2.26 19.97
N LEU A 403 -3.52 -2.88 20.30
CA LEU A 403 -3.51 -4.22 20.89
C LEU A 403 -4.33 -4.25 22.17
N ASP A 404 -4.26 -3.23 23.04
CA ASP A 404 -5.10 -3.14 24.23
C ASP A 404 -6.60 -3.09 23.89
N ALA A 405 -6.97 -2.30 22.89
CA ALA A 405 -8.35 -2.08 22.45
C ALA A 405 -9.00 -3.29 21.74
N VAL A 406 -8.23 -4.24 21.22
CA VAL A 406 -8.77 -5.47 20.60
C VAL A 406 -9.46 -6.33 21.66
N VAL A 407 -10.76 -6.14 21.89
CA VAL A 407 -11.59 -7.03 22.72
C VAL A 407 -11.85 -8.33 21.96
N GLU A 408 -11.45 -9.47 22.53
CA GLU A 408 -11.77 -10.87 22.14
C GLU A 408 -12.29 -11.16 20.71
N LEU A 409 -11.62 -10.67 19.66
CA LEU A 409 -12.04 -10.93 18.27
C LEU A 409 -11.44 -12.18 17.63
N ILE A 410 -10.51 -12.87 18.32
CA ILE A 410 -9.72 -13.98 17.73
C ILE A 410 -10.05 -15.35 18.37
N LYS A 411 -10.98 -15.43 19.34
CA LYS A 411 -11.38 -16.72 19.95
C LYS A 411 -12.41 -17.54 19.13
N GLY A 412 -12.90 -17.06 17.98
CA GLY A 412 -14.17 -17.55 17.40
C GLY A 412 -14.19 -18.19 16.00
N THR A 413 -13.08 -18.36 15.28
CA THR A 413 -13.12 -18.89 13.89
C THR A 413 -12.59 -20.32 13.72
N GLY A 414 -12.59 -21.11 14.78
CA GLY A 414 -12.07 -22.50 14.79
C GLY A 414 -13.07 -23.61 15.10
N SER A 415 -14.38 -23.34 15.25
CA SER A 415 -15.33 -24.33 15.77
C SER A 415 -16.67 -24.39 15.06
N GLU A 416 -16.72 -24.27 13.74
CA GLU A 416 -17.87 -24.74 12.95
C GLU A 416 -17.35 -25.39 11.66
N LEU A 417 -17.07 -26.69 11.76
CA LEU A 417 -17.10 -27.72 10.71
C LEU A 417 -16.78 -29.05 11.44
N GLN A 418 -17.81 -29.62 12.06
CA GLN A 418 -17.90 -31.06 12.34
C GLN A 418 -19.01 -31.64 11.48
#